data_AF-A0A523QEA4-F1
#
_entry.id   AF-A0A523QEA4-F1
#
_cell.length_a   1.000
_cell.length_b   1.000
_cell.length_c   1.000
_cell.angle_alpha   90.00
_cell.angle_beta   90.00
_cell.angle_gamma   90.00
#
_symmetry.space_group_name_H-M   'P 1'
#
loop_
_entity.id
_entity.type
_entity.pdbx_description
1 polymer ?
#
loop_
_entity_poly.entity_id
_entity_poly.type
_entity_poly.pdbx_seq_one_letter_code
_entity_poly.pdbx_strand_id
1 'polypeptide(L)'
;MAIQVVKRDGKTEPFQRQKIVNACAAVGAPADVAASIADEVEKSARDQMPTSEIKSMVLDRLGKIKQDWVNNWAQYEQTKGK
;
A
#
# COMPACT_ATOMS: atom_id res chain seq x y z
N MET A 1 -11.68 4.37 17.68
CA MET A 1 -10.50 3.48 17.80
C MET A 1 -9.74 3.53 16.49
N ALA A 2 -8.40 3.54 16.51
CA ALA A 2 -7.60 3.51 15.28
C ALA A 2 -7.50 2.06 14.77
N ILE A 3 -7.74 1.86 13.48
CA ILE A 3 -7.63 0.55 12.81
C ILE A 3 -6.20 0.03 12.97
N GLN A 4 -6.03 -1.19 13.46
CA GLN A 4 -4.73 -1.86 13.52
C GLN A 4 -4.56 -2.81 12.33
N VAL A 5 -3.35 -2.85 11.78
CA VAL A 5 -2.97 -3.76 10.69
C VAL A 5 -1.90 -4.74 11.16
N VAL A 6 -1.95 -5.97 10.67
CA VAL A 6 -1.04 -7.05 11.06
C VAL A 6 0.13 -7.12 10.07
N LYS A 7 1.34 -6.92 10.59
CA LYS A 7 2.60 -7.03 9.87
C LYS A 7 2.94 -8.50 9.59
N ARG A 8 3.92 -8.72 8.71
CA ARG A 8 4.38 -10.07 8.35
C ARG A 8 4.92 -10.86 9.56
N ASP A 9 5.49 -10.19 10.56
CA ASP A 9 5.99 -10.78 11.80
C ASP A 9 4.90 -10.98 12.86
N GLY A 10 3.63 -10.70 12.55
CA GLY A 10 2.49 -10.81 13.45
C GLY A 10 2.29 -9.60 14.36
N LYS A 11 3.19 -8.60 14.35
CA LYS A 11 3.00 -7.37 15.12
C LYS A 11 1.88 -6.53 14.52
N THR A 12 1.19 -5.77 15.38
CA THR A 12 0.20 -4.80 14.95
C THR A 12 0.77 -3.39 14.91
N GLU A 13 0.33 -2.60 13.94
CA GLU A 13 0.59 -1.16 13.92
C GLU A 13 -0.68 -0.40 13.50
N PRO A 14 -0.84 0.87 13.88
CA PRO A 14 -1.92 1.69 13.36
C PRO A 14 -1.85 1.79 11.83
N PHE A 15 -2.99 1.63 11.16
CA PHE A 15 -3.13 1.92 9.75
C PHE A 15 -2.73 3.38 9.48
N GLN A 16 -1.89 3.58 8.47
CA GLN A 16 -1.37 4.89 8.10
C GLN A 16 -1.53 5.08 6.60
N ARG A 17 -2.55 5.85 6.20
CA ARG A 17 -2.82 6.24 4.81
C ARG A 17 -1.56 6.76 4.09
N GLN A 18 -0.77 7.58 4.78
CA GLN A 18 0.46 8.17 4.21
C GLN A 18 1.48 7.11 3.75
N LYS A 19 1.55 5.94 4.42
CA LYS A 19 2.45 4.86 3.97
C LYS A 19 2.06 4.33 2.60
N ILE A 20 0.78 4.33 2.26
CA ILE A 20 0.28 3.90 0.94
C ILE A 20 0.61 4.95 -0.11
N VAL A 21 0.33 6.23 0.18
CA VAL A 21 0.67 7.35 -0.72
C VAL A 21 2.15 7.32 -1.07
N ASN A 22 3.01 7.21 -0.06
CA ASN A 22 4.47 7.17 -0.27
C ASN A 22 4.90 5.93 -1.07
N ALA A 23 4.27 4.78 -0.87
CA ALA A 23 4.59 3.56 -1.61
C ALA A 23 4.17 3.67 -3.08
N CYS A 24 2.99 4.21 -3.37
CA CYS A 24 2.53 4.49 -4.73
C CYS A 24 3.44 5.52 -5.43
N ALA A 25 3.81 6.60 -4.74
CA ALA A 25 4.73 7.61 -5.27
C ALA A 25 6.12 7.03 -5.57
N ALA A 26 6.63 6.13 -4.71
CA ALA A 26 7.93 5.50 -4.90
C ALA A 26 8.02 4.62 -6.15
N VAL A 27 6.89 4.11 -6.66
CA VAL A 27 6.84 3.34 -7.91
C VAL A 27 6.52 4.19 -9.15
N GLY A 28 6.42 5.51 -8.97
CA GLY A 28 6.20 6.48 -10.04
C GLY A 28 4.74 6.82 -10.30
N ALA A 29 3.82 6.49 -9.38
CA ALA A 29 2.44 6.95 -9.49
C ALA A 29 2.35 8.47 -9.19
N PRO A 30 1.61 9.25 -9.99
CA PRO A 30 1.30 10.65 -9.70
C PRO A 30 0.64 10.84 -8.33
N ALA A 31 0.78 12.03 -7.74
CA ALA A 31 0.31 12.32 -6.38
C ALA A 31 -1.22 12.17 -6.22
N ASP A 32 -1.99 12.56 -7.23
CA ASP A 32 -3.45 12.40 -7.30
C ASP A 32 -3.85 10.92 -7.35
N VAL A 33 -3.15 10.12 -8.18
CA VAL A 33 -3.38 8.67 -8.27
C VAL A 33 -3.01 7.99 -6.95
N ALA A 34 -1.86 8.33 -6.37
CA ALA A 34 -1.42 7.79 -5.09
C ALA A 34 -2.39 8.11 -3.95
N ALA A 35 -2.92 9.34 -3.91
CA ALA A 35 -3.93 9.76 -2.96
C ALA A 35 -5.24 8.98 -3.15
N SER A 36 -5.72 8.85 -4.40
CA SER A 36 -6.95 8.11 -4.70
C SER A 36 -6.87 6.66 -4.28
N ILE A 37 -5.76 5.97 -4.59
CA ILE A 37 -5.56 4.58 -4.16
C ILE A 37 -5.53 4.48 -2.63
N ALA A 38 -4.87 5.43 -1.95
CA ALA A 38 -4.82 5.44 -0.50
C ALA A 38 -6.21 5.64 0.14
N ASP A 39 -7.07 6.48 -0.45
CA ASP A 39 -8.46 6.68 0.00
C ASP A 39 -9.30 5.41 -0.15
N GLU A 40 -9.15 4.69 -1.27
CA GLU A 40 -9.86 3.44 -1.49
C GLU A 40 -9.45 2.35 -0.51
N VAL A 41 -8.16 2.24 -0.24
CA VAL A 41 -7.64 1.28 0.73
C VAL A 41 -8.06 1.66 2.14
N GLU A 42 -8.05 2.94 2.50
CA GLU A 42 -8.52 3.43 3.80
C GLU A 42 -10.00 3.10 4.03
N LYS A 43 -10.85 3.29 3.02
CA LYS A 43 -12.27 2.90 3.09
C LYS A 43 -12.49 1.40 3.26
N SER A 44 -11.53 0.59 2.80
CA SER A 44 -11.57 -0.87 2.91
C SER A 44 -10.82 -1.39 4.14
N ALA A 45 -10.13 -0.52 4.88
CA ALA A 45 -9.33 -0.90 6.02
C ALA A 45 -10.23 -1.36 7.16
N ARG A 46 -9.85 -2.47 7.78
CA ARG A 46 -10.54 -3.09 8.92
C ARG A 46 -9.54 -3.48 9.99
N ASP A 47 -10.02 -3.61 11.23
CA ASP A 47 -9.13 -4.01 12.31
C ASP A 47 -8.54 -5.41 12.08
N GLN A 48 -7.30 -5.58 12.50
CA GLN A 48 -6.49 -6.77 12.27
C GLN A 48 -6.29 -7.14 10.79
N MET A 49 -6.43 -6.20 9.86
CA MET A 49 -6.20 -6.46 8.43
C MET A 49 -4.72 -6.76 8.17
N PRO A 50 -4.37 -7.87 7.50
CA PRO A 50 -2.99 -8.16 7.13
C PRO A 50 -2.43 -7.12 6.17
N THR A 51 -1.19 -6.68 6.40
CA THR A 51 -0.46 -5.79 5.49
C THR A 51 -0.25 -6.39 4.09
N SER A 52 -0.26 -7.71 3.96
CA SER A 52 -0.26 -8.41 2.66
C SER A 52 -1.55 -8.18 1.89
N GLU A 53 -2.71 -8.11 2.56
CA GLU A 53 -4.00 -7.82 1.94
C GLU A 53 -4.03 -6.38 1.41
N ILE A 54 -3.59 -5.43 2.24
CA ILE A 54 -3.41 -4.02 1.85
C ILE A 54 -2.50 -3.91 0.61
N LYS A 55 -1.36 -4.61 0.61
CA LYS A 55 -0.44 -4.62 -0.52
C LYS A 55 -1.11 -5.15 -1.79
N SER A 56 -1.86 -6.27 -1.69
CA SER A 56 -2.58 -6.83 -2.84
C SER A 56 -3.59 -5.84 -3.42
N MET A 57 -4.32 -5.11 -2.57
CA MET A 57 -5.25 -4.08 -3.02
C MET A 57 -4.54 -2.95 -3.78
N VAL A 58 -3.42 -2.46 -3.24
CA VAL A 58 -2.62 -1.41 -3.88
C VAL A 58 -2.11 -1.88 -5.25
N LEU A 59 -1.54 -3.08 -5.32
CA LEU A 59 -1.02 -3.64 -6.57
C LEU A 59 -2.12 -3.87 -7.62
N ASP A 60 -3.28 -4.37 -7.22
CA ASP A 60 -4.44 -4.53 -8.12
C ASP A 60 -4.87 -3.19 -8.71
N ARG A 61 -4.95 -2.13 -7.89
CA ARG A 61 -5.30 -0.79 -8.37
C ARG A 61 -4.23 -0.19 -9.27
N LEU A 62 -2.96 -0.30 -8.91
CA LEU A 62 -1.85 0.16 -9.74
C LEU A 62 -1.86 -0.56 -11.10
N GLY A 63 -2.03 -1.88 -11.12
CA GLY A 63 -2.06 -2.67 -12.35
C GLY A 63 -3.23 -2.32 -13.28
N LYS A 64 -4.39 -2.00 -12.71
CA LYS A 64 -5.57 -1.53 -13.47
C LYS A 64 -5.33 -0.19 -14.17
N ILE A 65 -4.45 0.65 -13.65
CA ILE A 65 -4.12 1.96 -14.24
C ILE A 65 -2.90 1.84 -15.16
N LYS A 66 -1.81 1.28 -14.65
CA LYS A 66 -0.55 1.11 -15.38
C LYS A 66 0.28 -0.06 -14.82
N GLN A 67 0.42 -1.11 -15.61
CA GLN A 67 1.19 -2.31 -15.26
C GLN A 67 2.66 -2.02 -14.89
N ASP A 68 3.28 -0.98 -15.47
CA ASP A 68 4.66 -0.61 -15.15
C ASP A 68 4.86 -0.25 -13.67
N TRP A 69 3.86 0.33 -13.01
CA TRP A 69 3.96 0.66 -11.58
C TRP A 69 4.01 -0.59 -10.71
N VAL A 70 3.31 -1.66 -11.11
CA VAL A 70 3.40 -2.98 -10.47
C VAL A 70 4.80 -3.57 -10.66
N ASN A 71 5.37 -3.43 -11.86
CA ASN A 71 6.73 -3.89 -12.15
C ASN A 71 7.77 -3.15 -11.30
N ASN A 72 7.62 -1.83 -11.16
CA ASN A 72 8.48 -0.98 -10.33
C ASN A 72 8.38 -1.33 -8.83
N TRP A 73 7.25 -1.86 -8.38
CA TRP A 73 7.06 -2.27 -6.99
C TRP A 73 8.07 -3.35 -6.56
N ALA A 74 8.41 -4.29 -7.45
CA ALA A 74 9.41 -5.32 -7.14
C ALA A 74 10.81 -4.73 -6.85
N GLN A 75 11.16 -3.60 -7.48
CA GLN A 75 12.41 -2.90 -7.20
C GLN A 75 12.33 -2.14 -5.87
N TYR A 76 11.21 -1.48 -5.61
CA TYR A 76 10.96 -0.79 -4.34
C TYR A 76 11.03 -1.74 -3.14
N GLU A 77 10.53 -2.97 -3.23
CA GLU A 77 10.61 -3.93 -2.13
C GLU A 77 12.03 -4.38 -1.80
N GLN A 78 12.92 -4.45 -2.78
CA GLN A 78 14.32 -4.77 -2.55
C GLN A 78 15.03 -3.68 -1.74
N THR A 79 14.60 -2.42 -1.87
CA THR A 79 15.15 -1.30 -1.08
C THR A 79 14.73 -1.30 0.40
N LYS A 80 13.65 -1.99 0.76
CA LYS A 80 13.17 -2.09 2.15
C LYS A 80 13.89 -3.13 3.01
N GLY A 81 14.78 -3.93 2.41
CA GLY A 81 15.54 -4.98 3.08
C GLY A 81 16.97 -4.59 3.51
N LYS A 82 17.36 -3.32 3.39
CA LYS A 82 18.66 -2.79 3.84
C LYS A 82 18.55 -1.96 5.10
#